data_AF-A0A1Y2CC96-F1
#
_entry.id   AF-A0A1Y2CC96-F1
#
_cell.length_a   1.000
_cell.length_b   1.000
_cell.length_c   1.000
_cell.angle_alpha   90.00
_cell.angle_beta   90.00
_cell.angle_gamma   90.00
#
_symmetry.space_group_name_H-M   'P 1'
#
loop_
_entity.id
_entity.type
_entity.pdbx_description
1 polymer ?
#
loop_
_entity_poly.entity_id
_entity_poly.type
_entity_poly.pdbx_seq_one_letter_code
_entity_poly.pdbx_strand_id
1 'polypeptide(L)'
;MKNGILVLGASAINTHSFAAQLTGHPIAPDESVVPWTLQTKYYIANVRLWLDTLDDTSDVTAVVESLGDAVDGLVLLFDSEKPDTFEAVKPWKEFVSDAAVSCSLTLSMATMCIT
;
A
#
# COMPACT_ATOMS: atom_id res chain seq x y z
N MET A 1 17.70 -8.05 0.87
CA MET A 1 17.52 -6.66 0.38
C MET A 1 16.04 -6.47 0.18
N LYS A 2 15.42 -5.61 0.99
CA LYS A 2 13.98 -5.36 0.92
C LYS A 2 13.69 -4.53 -0.32
N ASN A 3 12.73 -4.95 -1.13
CA ASN A 3 12.32 -4.24 -2.34
C ASN A 3 10.80 -4.20 -2.53
N GLY A 4 10.06 -4.63 -1.51
CA GLY A 4 8.61 -4.54 -1.46
C GLY A 4 8.15 -3.20 -0.91
N ILE A 5 7.04 -2.70 -1.44
CA ILE A 5 6.25 -1.62 -0.86
C ILE A 5 4.87 -2.22 -0.60
N LEU A 6 4.42 -2.20 0.65
CA LEU A 6 3.09 -2.63 1.03
C LEU A 6 2.12 -1.46 0.90
N VAL A 7 1.04 -1.65 0.15
CA VAL A 7 -0.03 -0.68 -0.06
C VAL A 7 -1.29 -1.23 0.58
N LEU A 8 -1.79 -0.54 1.61
CA LEU A 8 -2.98 -0.91 2.35
C LEU A 8 -4.03 0.17 2.25
N GLY A 9 -5.28 -0.24 2.09
CA GLY A 9 -6.44 0.64 2.23
C GLY A 9 -7.58 -0.10 2.91
N ALA A 10 -8.52 0.63 3.48
CA ALA A 10 -9.79 0.04 3.93
C ALA A 10 -10.56 -0.57 2.74
N SER A 11 -11.48 -1.51 3.00
CA SER A 11 -12.32 -2.18 1.98
C SER A 11 -13.02 -1.27 0.97
N ALA A 12 -13.32 -0.03 1.35
CA ALA A 12 -13.93 0.97 0.47
C ALA A 12 -12.93 1.66 -0.48
N ILE A 13 -11.63 1.37 -0.38
CA ILE A 13 -10.54 2.06 -1.08
C ILE A 13 -9.91 1.13 -2.11
N ASN A 14 -9.81 1.64 -3.33
CA ASN A 14 -9.30 0.87 -4.45
C ASN A 14 -7.76 0.99 -4.54
N THR A 15 -7.05 0.08 -3.88
CA THR A 15 -5.58 -0.01 -3.92
C THR A 15 -5.05 -0.31 -5.34
N HIS A 16 -5.77 -1.11 -6.13
CA HIS A 16 -5.44 -1.38 -7.54
C HIS A 16 -5.50 -0.14 -8.42
N SER A 17 -6.45 0.77 -8.19
CA SER A 17 -6.54 2.02 -8.93
C SER A 17 -5.34 2.93 -8.63
N PHE A 18 -4.92 2.99 -7.36
CA PHE A 18 -3.71 3.70 -6.96
C PHE A 18 -2.46 3.09 -7.64
N ALA A 19 -2.32 1.76 -7.58
CA ALA A 19 -1.21 1.06 -8.23
C ALA A 19 -1.20 1.31 -9.74
N ALA A 20 -2.35 1.25 -10.40
CA ALA A 20 -2.46 1.50 -11.84
C ALA A 20 -2.04 2.93 -12.22
N GLN A 21 -2.40 3.93 -11.43
CA GLN A 21 -1.97 5.32 -11.62
C GLN A 21 -0.47 5.48 -11.40
N LEU A 22 0.08 4.82 -10.39
CA LEU A 22 1.51 4.87 -10.06
C LEU A 22 2.37 4.20 -11.15
N THR A 23 1.95 3.04 -11.64
CA THR A 23 2.70 2.28 -12.63
C THR A 23 2.43 2.75 -14.07
N GLY A 24 1.29 3.39 -14.33
CA GLY A 24 0.90 3.85 -15.66
C GLY A 24 0.25 2.76 -16.53
N HIS A 25 -0.25 1.67 -15.93
CA HIS A 25 -0.91 0.58 -16.64
C HIS A 25 -2.05 -0.01 -15.79
N PRO A 26 -3.09 -0.58 -16.41
CA PRO A 26 -4.14 -1.28 -15.68
C PRO A 26 -3.59 -2.48 -14.90
N ILE A 27 -4.03 -2.63 -13.66
CA ILE A 27 -3.72 -3.79 -12.81
C ILE A 27 -4.94 -4.72 -12.78
N ALA A 28 -4.72 -6.02 -12.91
CA ALA A 28 -5.82 -6.98 -12.87
C ALA A 28 -6.42 -7.06 -11.45
N PRO A 29 -7.74 -7.24 -11.29
CA PRO A 29 -8.38 -7.25 -9.96
C PRO A 29 -7.86 -8.36 -9.01
N ASP A 30 -7.36 -9.45 -9.57
CA ASP A 30 -6.80 -10.61 -8.87
C ASP A 30 -5.29 -10.49 -8.59
N GLU A 31 -4.64 -9.44 -9.08
CA GLU A 31 -3.21 -9.21 -8.90
C GLU A 31 -2.95 -8.55 -7.54
N SER A 32 -2.39 -9.31 -6.60
CA SER A 32 -2.00 -8.83 -5.26
C SER A 32 -0.53 -8.37 -5.19
N VAL A 33 0.28 -8.71 -6.19
CA VAL A 33 1.69 -8.32 -6.25
C VAL A 33 2.01 -7.79 -7.64
N VAL A 34 2.27 -6.48 -7.73
CA VAL A 34 2.57 -5.80 -8.99
C VAL A 34 4.06 -5.51 -9.08
N PRO A 35 4.80 -6.08 -10.05
CA PRO A 35 6.18 -5.69 -10.31
C PRO A 35 6.21 -4.28 -10.92
N TRP A 36 7.10 -3.42 -10.42
CA TRP A 36 7.24 -2.06 -10.93
C TRP A 36 8.70 -1.64 -11.03
N THR A 37 9.06 -1.04 -12.17
CA THR A 37 10.41 -0.51 -12.42
C THR A 37 10.40 0.99 -12.17
N LEU A 38 10.98 1.42 -11.05
CA LEU A 38 11.20 2.82 -10.75
C LEU A 38 12.41 3.31 -11.54
N GLN A 39 12.16 4.13 -12.56
CA GLN A 39 13.23 4.77 -13.34
C GLN A 39 13.31 6.25 -12.98
N THR A 40 14.39 6.64 -12.33
CA THR A 40 14.70 8.04 -12.03
C THR A 40 15.90 8.50 -12.87
N LYS A 41 16.22 9.79 -12.80
CA LYS A 41 17.44 10.34 -13.42
C LYS A 41 18.73 9.69 -12.86
N TYR A 42 18.68 9.18 -11.63
CA TYR A 42 19.87 8.76 -10.88
C TYR A 42 20.05 7.24 -10.84
N TYR A 43 18.96 6.47 -10.90
CA TYR A 43 19.01 5.01 -10.81
C TYR A 43 17.74 4.37 -11.38
N ILE A 44 17.84 3.06 -11.63
CA ILE A 44 16.74 2.16 -11.95
C ILE A 44 16.63 1.16 -10.79
N ALA A 45 15.43 0.98 -10.26
CA ALA A 45 15.15 -0.01 -9.22
C ALA A 45 13.94 -0.88 -9.59
N ASN A 46 14.05 -2.18 -9.36
CA ASN A 46 12.93 -3.12 -9.51
C ASN A 46 12.30 -3.34 -8.14
N VAL A 47 11.08 -2.83 -7.96
CA VAL A 47 10.31 -2.93 -6.73
C VAL A 47 9.06 -3.79 -6.95
N ARG A 48 8.46 -4.26 -5.87
CA ARG A 48 7.20 -4.99 -5.88
C ARG A 48 6.19 -4.25 -5.04
N LEU A 49 5.04 -3.91 -5.60
CA LEU A 49 3.91 -3.37 -4.85
C LEU A 49 3.07 -4.54 -4.36
N TRP A 50 2.95 -4.70 -3.05
CA TRP A 50 2.03 -5.65 -2.43
C TRP A 50 0.74 -4.90 -2.16
N LEU A 51 -0.34 -5.30 -2.81
CA LEU A 51 -1.65 -4.67 -2.71
C LEU A 51 -2.50 -5.52 -1.78
N ASP A 52 -2.97 -4.90 -0.71
CA ASP A 52 -3.84 -5.59 0.23
C ASP A 52 -4.91 -4.64 0.77
N THR A 53 -6.03 -5.21 1.18
CA THR A 53 -7.23 -4.50 1.57
C THR A 53 -7.62 -4.94 2.96
N LEU A 54 -7.79 -3.97 3.87
CA LEU A 54 -8.14 -4.26 5.25
C LEU A 54 -9.59 -4.75 5.33
N ASP A 55 -9.73 -5.94 5.90
CA ASP A 55 -10.98 -6.50 6.37
C ASP A 55 -10.99 -6.58 7.91
N ASP A 56 -12.15 -6.94 8.48
CA ASP A 56 -12.32 -7.06 9.94
C ASP A 56 -11.44 -8.16 10.57
N THR A 57 -10.78 -8.99 9.75
CA THR A 57 -9.90 -10.08 10.19
C THR A 57 -8.42 -9.79 10.01
N SER A 58 -8.06 -8.62 9.48
CA SER A 58 -6.68 -8.28 9.13
C SER A 58 -5.86 -8.03 10.40
N ASP A 59 -4.82 -8.85 10.60
CA ASP A 59 -3.94 -8.79 11.76
C ASP A 59 -2.53 -8.30 11.35
N VAL A 60 -2.12 -7.18 11.95
CA VAL A 60 -0.80 -6.56 11.72
C VAL A 60 0.31 -7.56 12.02
N THR A 61 0.21 -8.36 13.10
CA THR A 61 1.26 -9.30 13.49
C THR A 61 1.45 -10.39 12.45
N ALA A 62 0.37 -10.97 11.94
CA ALA A 62 0.43 -12.00 10.90
C ALA A 62 1.05 -11.47 9.58
N VAL A 63 0.79 -10.21 9.23
CA VAL A 63 1.38 -9.59 8.05
C VAL A 63 2.85 -9.21 8.27
N VAL A 64 3.24 -8.77 9.48
CA VAL A 64 4.65 -8.58 9.83
C VAL A 64 5.44 -9.89 9.69
N GLU A 65 4.91 -10.99 10.24
CA GLU A 65 5.58 -12.29 10.18
C GLU A 65 5.76 -12.82 8.75
N SER A 66 4.80 -12.54 7.86
CA SER A 66 4.84 -13.03 6.48
C SER A 66 5.60 -12.11 5.51
N LEU A 67 5.53 -10.79 5.68
CA LEU A 67 6.04 -9.81 4.70
C LEU A 67 7.11 -8.86 5.25
N GLY A 68 7.38 -8.84 6.56
CA GLY A 68 8.27 -7.86 7.18
C GLY A 68 9.70 -7.85 6.62
N ASP A 69 10.21 -9.02 6.24
CA ASP A 69 11.55 -9.18 5.63
C ASP A 69 11.61 -8.83 4.14
N ALA A 70 10.45 -8.69 3.48
CA ALA A 70 10.35 -8.37 2.05
C ALA A 70 10.08 -6.88 1.79
N VAL A 71 9.44 -6.20 2.74
CA VAL A 71 8.89 -4.85 2.59
C VAL A 71 9.77 -3.79 3.27
N ASP A 72 10.09 -2.72 2.53
CA ASP A 72 10.84 -1.55 3.03
C ASP A 72 10.06 -0.22 2.94
N GLY A 73 8.85 -0.25 2.38
CA GLY A 73 7.95 0.89 2.31
C GLY A 73 6.52 0.51 2.68
N LEU A 74 5.83 1.39 3.40
CA LEU A 74 4.42 1.26 3.71
C LEU A 74 3.64 2.45 3.14
N VAL A 75 2.54 2.19 2.44
CA VAL A 75 1.60 3.20 1.94
C VAL A 75 0.23 2.88 2.51
N LEU A 76 -0.31 3.79 3.31
CA LEU A 76 -1.66 3.71 3.87
C LEU A 76 -2.57 4.65 3.09
N LEU A 77 -3.62 4.11 2.50
CA LEU A 77 -4.64 4.85 1.77
C LEU A 77 -5.88 5.00 2.64
N PHE A 78 -6.40 6.21 2.75
CA PHE A 78 -7.67 6.50 3.40
C PHE A 78 -8.53 7.43 2.53
N ASP A 79 -9.82 7.56 2.82
CA ASP A 79 -10.74 8.51 2.18
C ASP A 79 -11.02 9.65 3.16
N SER A 80 -10.65 10.89 2.81
CA SER A 80 -10.89 12.07 3.66
C SER A 80 -12.37 12.36 3.90
N GLU A 81 -13.26 11.92 3.01
CA GLU A 81 -14.70 12.07 3.18
C GLU A 81 -15.29 10.99 4.10
N LYS A 82 -14.52 9.93 4.41
CA LYS A 82 -14.93 8.80 5.27
C LYS A 82 -13.89 8.56 6.37
N PRO A 83 -13.94 9.30 7.49
CA PRO A 83 -12.96 9.21 8.57
C PRO A 83 -12.73 7.80 9.13
N ASP A 84 -13.75 6.93 9.11
CA ASP A 84 -13.64 5.54 9.56
C ASP A 84 -12.56 4.75 8.78
N THR A 85 -12.32 5.10 7.52
CA THR A 85 -11.25 4.49 6.71
C THR A 85 -9.85 4.82 7.22
N PHE A 86 -9.67 6.02 7.81
CA PHE A 86 -8.42 6.41 8.44
C PHE A 86 -8.21 5.67 9.77
N GLU A 87 -9.27 5.54 10.57
CA GLU A 87 -9.19 4.79 11.83
C GLU A 87 -8.90 3.30 11.59
N ALA A 88 -9.36 2.72 10.47
CA ALA A 88 -9.02 1.35 10.09
C ALA A 88 -7.52 1.14 9.76
N VAL A 89 -6.88 2.11 9.08
CA VAL A 89 -5.45 1.98 8.70
C VAL A 89 -4.49 2.44 9.80
N LYS A 90 -4.97 3.19 10.79
CA LYS A 90 -4.13 3.77 11.86
C LYS A 90 -3.32 2.76 12.69
N PRO A 91 -3.84 1.56 13.06
CA PRO A 91 -3.06 0.55 13.78
C PRO A 91 -1.83 0.08 12.99
N TRP A 92 -1.89 0.13 11.66
CA TRP A 92 -0.81 -0.32 10.77
C TRP A 92 0.43 0.56 10.81
N LYS A 93 0.40 1.67 11.55
CA LYS A 93 1.63 2.39 11.90
C LYS A 93 2.61 1.50 12.68
N GLU A 94 2.12 0.56 13.49
CA GLU A 94 2.95 -0.37 14.27
C GLU A 94 3.75 -1.33 13.36
N PHE A 95 3.23 -1.63 12.16
CA PHE A 95 3.98 -2.36 11.14
C PHE A 95 5.33 -1.72 10.82
N VAL A 96 5.42 -0.38 10.86
CA VAL A 96 6.65 0.36 10.55
C VAL A 96 7.76 0.04 11.55
N SER A 97 7.43 -0.01 12.85
CA SER A 97 8.40 -0.36 13.88
C SER A 97 8.75 -1.84 13.84
N ASP A 98 7.74 -2.69 13.70
CA ASP A 98 7.89 -4.13 13.92
C ASP A 98 8.56 -4.82 12.74
N ALA A 99 8.20 -4.42 11.52
CA ALA A 99 8.86 -4.88 10.31
C ALA A 99 10.14 -4.10 9.98
N ALA A 100 10.54 -3.08 10.78
CA ALA A 100 11.68 -2.20 10.49
C ALA A 100 11.66 -1.66 9.06
N VAL A 101 10.56 -0.97 8.71
CA VAL A 101 10.32 -0.37 7.40
C VAL A 101 11.01 1.00 7.35
N SER A 102 11.73 1.29 6.27
CA SER A 102 12.49 2.55 6.15
C SER A 102 11.62 3.78 5.90
N CYS A 103 10.44 3.62 5.29
CA CYS A 103 9.55 4.72 4.95
C CYS A 103 8.07 4.36 5.11
N SER A 104 7.26 5.29 5.62
CA SER A 104 5.80 5.17 5.64
C SER A 104 5.14 6.44 5.11
N LEU A 105 4.12 6.27 4.29
CA LEU A 105 3.34 7.33 3.65
C LEU A 105 1.86 7.09 3.93
N THR A 106 1.13 8.15 4.27
CA THR A 106 -0.33 8.10 4.43
C THR A 106 -0.95 9.08 3.45
N LEU A 107 -1.81 8.59 2.55
CA LEU A 107 -2.38 9.36 1.45
C LEU A 107 -3.90 9.33 1.51
N SER A 108 -4.52 10.50 1.34
CA SER A 108 -5.96 10.60 1.14
C SER A 108 -6.28 10.41 -0.34
N MET A 109 -7.16 9.46 -0.63
CA MET A 109 -7.71 9.24 -1.96
C MET A 109 -9.00 10.06 -2.09
N ALA A 110 -8.95 11.16 -2.84
CA ALA A 110 -10.16 11.88 -3.21
C ALA A 110 -10.79 11.17 -4.41
N THR A 111 -12.05 10.76 -4.28
CA THR A 111 -12.81 10.27 -5.44
C THR A 111 -13.10 11.47 -6.33
N MET A 112 -12.40 11.60 -7.46
CA MET A 112 -12.77 12.59 -8.47
C MET A 112 -14.12 12.19 -9.07
N CYS A 113 -15.21 12.75 -8.55
CA CYS A 113 -16.49 12.78 -9.25
C CYS A 113 -16.32 13.63 -10.50
N ILE A 114 -16.09 13.00 -11.66
CA ILE A 114 -16.26 13.67 -12.95
C ILE A 114 -17.76 13.93 -13.07
N THR A 115 -18.16 15.19 -12.92
CA THR A 115 -19.55 15.66 -13.10
C THR A 115 -19.70 16.33 -14.45
#